data_AF-A0AAE8W4P0-F1
#
_entry.id   AF-A0AAE8W4P0-F1
#
_cell.length_a   1.000
_cell.length_b   1.000
_cell.length_c   1.000
_cell.angle_alpha   90.00
_cell.angle_beta   90.00
_cell.angle_gamma   90.00
#
_symmetry.space_group_name_H-M   'P 1'
#
loop_
_entity.id
_entity.type
_entity.pdbx_description
1 polymer ?
#
loop_
_entity_poly.entity_id
_entity_poly.type
_entity_poly.pdbx_seq_one_letter_code
_entity_poly.pdbx_strand_id
1 'polypeptide(L)'
;MNILTASRPHAVHPAIAPAAPPAQTSSVFQDAWLPRPAPRAIPAGDTFDAVRVTQQHGELVLQHLQRFPALPIGAVLADQDQWWFFVPAHFDNTPWPRPARYLTTGSFITVPPPEHTRAIGCSLGWIQHGAPGREFTSPLFLRPVLDHMTF
;
A
#
# COMPACT_ATOMS: atom_id res chain seq x y z
N MET A 1 11.38 -49.90 39.68
CA MET A 1 10.35 -48.87 39.94
C MET A 1 10.89 -47.55 39.44
N ASN A 2 10.19 -46.97 38.47
CA ASN A 2 10.21 -45.62 37.92
C ASN A 2 11.38 -45.12 37.04
N ILE A 3 11.01 -44.93 35.76
CA ILE A 3 11.67 -44.26 34.65
C ILE A 3 10.88 -42.98 34.31
N LEU A 4 11.56 -42.00 33.68
CA LEU A 4 11.04 -40.81 32.94
C LEU A 4 10.45 -39.69 33.83
N THR A 5 10.79 -38.40 33.72
CA THR A 5 11.04 -37.54 32.56
C THR A 5 11.86 -36.31 33.01
N ALA A 6 12.92 -35.98 32.28
CA ALA A 6 13.57 -34.67 32.39
C ALA A 6 12.77 -33.65 31.59
N SER A 7 11.96 -32.83 32.27
CA SER A 7 11.27 -31.70 31.67
C SER A 7 12.28 -30.59 31.36
N ARG A 8 12.64 -30.47 30.08
CA ARG A 8 13.42 -29.36 29.53
C ARG A 8 12.74 -28.02 29.86
N PRO A 9 13.50 -26.93 30.11
CA PRO A 9 12.91 -25.61 30.24
C PRO A 9 12.22 -25.25 28.93
N HIS A 10 10.97 -24.80 29.01
CA HIS A 10 10.28 -24.16 27.90
C HIS A 10 11.12 -22.97 27.43
N ALA A 11 11.85 -23.15 26.33
CA ALA A 11 12.32 -22.03 25.54
C ALA A 11 11.06 -21.30 25.06
N VAL A 12 10.79 -20.15 25.67
CA VAL A 12 9.87 -19.16 25.12
C VAL A 12 10.40 -18.85 23.73
N HIS A 13 9.75 -19.38 22.70
CA HIS A 13 9.89 -18.83 21.35
C HIS A 13 9.60 -17.34 21.49
N PRO A 14 10.53 -16.43 21.13
CA PRO A 14 10.13 -15.05 20.96
C PRO A 14 9.02 -15.09 19.91
N ALA A 15 7.81 -14.70 20.32
CA ALA A 15 6.78 -14.34 19.37
C ALA A 15 7.46 -13.38 18.40
N ILE A 16 7.55 -13.76 17.12
CA ILE A 16 7.89 -12.82 16.07
C ILE A 16 6.73 -11.84 16.08
N ALA A 17 6.85 -10.80 16.91
CA ALA A 17 6.02 -9.62 16.79
C ALA A 17 6.17 -9.19 15.33
N PRO A 18 5.08 -8.91 14.59
CA PRO A 18 5.21 -8.29 13.29
C PRO A 18 6.08 -7.07 13.52
N ALA A 19 7.27 -7.06 12.92
CA ALA A 19 8.24 -5.99 13.08
C ALA A 19 7.47 -4.70 12.80
N ALA A 20 7.31 -3.86 13.82
CA ALA A 20 6.78 -2.53 13.62
C ALA A 20 7.58 -1.94 12.45
N PRO A 21 6.92 -1.43 11.39
CA PRO A 21 7.64 -0.87 10.27
C PRO A 21 8.68 0.12 10.83
N PRO A 22 9.94 0.04 10.39
CA PRO A 22 10.99 0.84 11.00
C PRO A 22 10.57 2.30 10.91
N ALA A 23 10.64 3.03 12.03
CA ALA A 23 10.19 4.42 12.16
C ALA A 23 10.73 5.36 11.04
N GLN A 24 11.81 4.96 10.37
CA GLN A 24 12.38 5.59 9.19
C GLN A 24 11.44 5.59 7.96
N THR A 25 10.71 4.50 7.71
CA THR A 25 9.70 4.44 6.64
C THR A 25 8.58 5.43 6.92
N SER A 26 8.13 5.52 8.19
CA SER A 26 7.14 6.50 8.63
C SER A 26 7.64 7.95 8.50
N SER A 27 8.92 8.25 8.78
CA SER A 27 9.47 9.61 8.66
C SER A 27 9.67 10.05 7.20
N VAL A 28 10.21 9.21 6.32
CA VAL A 28 10.37 9.56 4.90
C VAL A 28 9.01 9.65 4.21
N PHE A 29 8.07 8.80 4.61
CA PHE A 29 6.69 8.88 4.18
C PHE A 29 6.03 10.17 4.69
N GLN A 30 6.19 10.52 5.96
CA GLN A 30 5.69 11.79 6.49
C GLN A 30 6.27 12.98 5.72
N ASP A 31 7.57 12.99 5.36
CA ASP A 31 8.18 14.07 4.56
C ASP A 31 7.66 14.12 3.11
N ALA A 32 7.48 12.95 2.49
CA ALA A 32 6.85 12.79 1.19
C ALA A 32 5.38 13.26 1.18
N TRP A 33 4.70 13.14 2.32
CA TRP A 33 3.31 13.51 2.55
C TRP A 33 3.12 14.85 3.26
N LEU A 34 4.21 15.55 3.56
CA LEU A 34 4.12 16.88 4.14
C LEU A 34 3.32 17.76 3.17
N PRO A 35 2.38 18.57 3.67
CA PRO A 35 1.65 19.51 2.85
C PRO A 35 2.63 20.40 2.08
N ARG A 36 2.71 20.20 0.77
CA ARG A 36 3.54 21.00 -0.11
C ARG A 36 2.64 21.64 -1.15
N PRO A 37 2.89 22.92 -1.50
CA PRO A 37 2.04 23.67 -2.42
C PRO A 37 2.17 23.24 -3.89
N ALA A 38 3.05 22.27 -4.21
CA ALA A 38 3.30 21.84 -5.58
C ALA A 38 3.40 20.32 -5.70
N PRO A 39 2.92 19.72 -6.82
CA PRO A 39 3.10 18.29 -7.09
C PRO A 39 4.58 17.90 -7.14
N ARG A 40 4.91 16.72 -6.65
CA ARG A 40 6.29 16.21 -6.60
C ARG A 40 6.39 14.81 -7.19
N ALA A 41 7.37 14.58 -8.05
CA ALA A 41 7.75 13.23 -8.46
C ALA A 41 8.55 12.55 -7.33
N ILE A 42 8.08 11.42 -6.85
CA ILE A 42 8.71 10.62 -5.80
C ILE A 42 9.13 9.28 -6.41
N PRO A 43 10.39 8.83 -6.20
CA PRO A 43 10.83 7.52 -6.69
C PRO A 43 10.09 6.39 -5.95
N ALA A 44 9.57 5.43 -6.71
CA ALA A 44 9.07 4.16 -6.18
C ALA A 44 10.23 3.18 -5.96
N GLY A 45 10.04 2.19 -5.10
CA GLY A 45 11.01 1.12 -4.82
C GLY A 45 11.79 1.29 -3.53
N ASP A 46 12.01 2.50 -3.03
CA ASP A 46 12.80 2.70 -1.79
C ASP A 46 11.95 2.56 -0.52
N THR A 47 10.82 3.28 -0.47
CA THR A 47 9.96 3.35 0.73
C THR A 47 8.57 2.80 0.49
N PHE A 48 8.11 2.86 -0.75
CA PHE A 48 6.85 2.29 -1.19
C PHE A 48 6.96 1.85 -2.64
N ASP A 49 6.12 0.90 -3.01
CA ASP A 49 5.82 0.61 -4.40
C ASP A 49 4.40 1.11 -4.71
N ALA A 50 4.04 1.17 -5.99
CA ALA A 50 2.67 1.49 -6.35
C ALA A 50 2.12 0.56 -7.41
N VAL A 51 0.82 0.31 -7.31
CA VAL A 51 0.08 -0.48 -8.27
C VAL A 51 -0.82 0.46 -9.06
N ARG A 52 -0.55 0.54 -10.35
CA ARG A 52 -1.29 1.35 -11.30
C ARG A 52 -2.40 0.56 -11.95
N VAL A 53 -3.58 1.14 -11.98
CA VAL A 53 -4.75 0.60 -12.68
C VAL A 53 -5.47 1.71 -13.44
N THR A 54 -6.40 1.36 -14.33
CA THR A 54 -7.30 2.36 -14.93
C THR A 54 -8.32 2.82 -13.89
N GLN A 55 -8.91 4.01 -14.09
CA GLN A 55 -9.92 4.57 -13.21
C GLN A 55 -11.08 3.57 -12.95
N GLN A 56 -11.60 2.93 -13.99
CA GLN A 56 -12.68 1.93 -13.86
C GLN A 56 -12.30 0.78 -12.91
N HIS A 57 -11.08 0.24 -13.04
CA HIS A 57 -10.61 -0.83 -12.14
C HIS A 57 -10.35 -0.28 -10.73
N GLY A 58 -9.80 0.93 -10.61
CA GLY A 58 -9.57 1.58 -9.32
C GLY A 58 -10.85 1.79 -8.52
N GLU A 59 -11.92 2.25 -9.18
CA GLU A 59 -13.24 2.41 -8.57
C GLU A 59 -13.80 1.07 -8.08
N LEU A 60 -13.70 0.01 -8.90
CA LEU A 60 -14.14 -1.33 -8.51
C LEU A 60 -13.33 -1.90 -7.35
N VAL A 61 -12.00 -1.71 -7.35
CA VAL A 61 -11.12 -2.14 -6.26
C VAL A 61 -11.51 -1.42 -4.97
N LEU A 62 -11.69 -0.10 -5.03
CA LEU A 62 -12.04 0.70 -3.87
C LEU A 62 -13.41 0.27 -3.31
N GLN A 63 -14.42 0.12 -4.18
CA GLN A 63 -15.73 -0.38 -3.77
C GLN A 63 -15.65 -1.77 -3.14
N HIS A 64 -14.82 -2.66 -3.69
CA HIS A 64 -14.67 -4.01 -3.14
C HIS A 64 -13.99 -3.98 -1.77
N LEU A 65 -12.89 -3.25 -1.62
CA LEU A 65 -12.17 -3.14 -0.36
C LEU A 65 -13.00 -2.45 0.74
N GLN A 66 -13.82 -1.46 0.37
CA GLN A 66 -14.73 -0.77 1.31
C GLN A 66 -15.80 -1.69 1.91
N ARG A 67 -16.13 -2.81 1.23
CA ARG A 67 -17.05 -3.83 1.78
C ARG A 67 -16.43 -4.62 2.93
N PHE A 68 -15.11 -4.56 3.09
CA PHE A 68 -14.36 -5.25 4.14
C PHE A 68 -13.70 -4.22 5.08
N PRO A 69 -14.44 -3.62 6.03
CA PRO A 69 -13.94 -2.54 6.88
C PRO A 69 -12.76 -2.94 7.80
N ALA A 70 -12.51 -4.24 7.95
CA ALA A 70 -11.33 -4.75 8.64
C ALA A 70 -10.02 -4.56 7.85
N LEU A 71 -10.09 -4.29 6.53
CA LEU A 71 -8.94 -4.15 5.66
C LEU A 71 -8.52 -2.67 5.57
N PRO A 72 -7.25 -2.34 5.86
CA PRO A 72 -6.75 -1.00 5.67
C PRO A 72 -6.62 -0.71 4.17
N ILE A 73 -7.46 0.21 3.69
CA ILE A 73 -7.23 0.88 2.41
C ILE A 73 -6.24 2.00 2.69
N GLY A 74 -5.08 1.91 2.06
CA GLY A 74 -4.03 2.90 2.20
C GLY A 74 -4.31 4.16 1.41
N ALA A 75 -3.24 4.87 1.10
CA ALA A 75 -3.23 5.96 0.17
C ALA A 75 -3.60 5.51 -1.24
N VAL A 76 -4.42 6.32 -1.90
CA VAL A 76 -4.83 6.16 -3.29
C VAL A 76 -4.85 7.53 -3.95
N LEU A 77 -4.16 7.66 -5.08
CA LEU A 77 -4.18 8.87 -5.89
C LEU A 77 -4.74 8.56 -7.28
N ALA A 78 -5.41 9.55 -7.87
CA ALA A 78 -5.82 9.52 -9.26
C ALA A 78 -4.97 10.52 -10.04
N ASP A 79 -4.46 10.09 -11.19
CA ASP A 79 -3.82 10.92 -12.21
C ASP A 79 -4.51 10.66 -13.54
N GLN A 80 -5.30 11.63 -14.00
CA GLN A 80 -6.17 11.51 -15.17
C GLN A 80 -7.10 10.29 -15.05
N ASP A 81 -6.99 9.33 -15.97
CA ASP A 81 -7.76 8.09 -16.01
C ASP A 81 -7.01 6.91 -15.35
N GLN A 82 -5.97 7.17 -14.57
CA GLN A 82 -5.16 6.16 -13.89
C GLN A 82 -5.18 6.36 -12.39
N TRP A 83 -5.33 5.27 -11.66
CA TRP A 83 -5.30 5.27 -10.20
C TRP A 83 -4.08 4.51 -9.72
N TRP A 84 -3.50 4.99 -8.61
CA TRP A 84 -2.32 4.44 -8.00
C TRP A 84 -2.63 4.08 -6.55
N PHE A 85 -2.48 2.79 -6.26
CA PHE A 85 -2.56 2.26 -4.92
C PHE A 85 -1.15 2.13 -4.37
N PHE A 86 -0.88 2.79 -3.25
CA PHE A 86 0.41 2.67 -2.58
C PHE A 86 0.46 1.38 -1.78
N VAL A 87 1.55 0.65 -1.94
CA VAL A 87 1.82 -0.61 -1.24
C VAL A 87 3.20 -0.58 -0.60
N PRO A 88 3.47 -1.40 0.43
CA PRO A 88 4.80 -1.44 1.04
C PRO A 88 5.85 -1.83 0.00
N ALA A 89 7.04 -1.22 0.08
CA ALA A 89 8.14 -1.53 -0.82
C ALA A 89 8.57 -3.01 -0.74
N HIS A 90 8.98 -3.56 -1.89
CA HIS A 90 9.53 -4.92 -2.04
C HIS A 90 8.63 -6.04 -1.51
N PHE A 91 7.32 -5.79 -1.42
CA PHE A 91 6.42 -6.75 -0.80
C PHE A 91 6.24 -8.02 -1.65
N ASP A 92 6.32 -7.92 -2.99
CA ASP A 92 6.00 -9.05 -3.86
C ASP A 92 6.96 -9.14 -5.06
N ASN A 93 7.61 -10.30 -5.21
CA ASN A 93 8.43 -10.66 -6.39
C ASN A 93 7.62 -11.35 -7.48
N THR A 94 6.33 -11.60 -7.25
CA THR A 94 5.47 -12.29 -8.21
C THR A 94 4.85 -11.26 -9.17
N PRO A 95 4.68 -11.60 -10.45
CA PRO A 95 3.99 -10.73 -11.39
C PRO A 95 2.58 -10.40 -10.93
N TRP A 96 2.26 -9.11 -10.98
CA TRP A 96 0.93 -8.58 -10.71
C TRP A 96 -0.04 -8.94 -11.86
N PRO A 97 -1.32 -9.24 -11.55
CA PRO A 97 -2.31 -9.58 -12.55
C PRO A 97 -2.55 -8.40 -13.49
N ARG A 98 -2.73 -8.66 -14.78
CA ARG A 98 -3.19 -7.64 -15.72
C ARG A 98 -4.64 -7.27 -15.37
N PRO A 99 -5.09 -6.03 -15.56
CA PRO A 99 -4.41 -4.92 -16.24
C PRO A 99 -3.50 -4.08 -15.31
N ALA A 100 -3.26 -4.51 -14.07
CA ALA A 100 -2.45 -3.76 -13.14
C ALA A 100 -0.98 -3.70 -13.58
N ARG A 101 -0.35 -2.54 -13.35
CA ARG A 101 1.10 -2.39 -13.52
C ARG A 101 1.74 -2.07 -12.18
N TYR A 102 2.70 -2.88 -11.79
CA TYR A 102 3.50 -2.64 -10.62
C TYR A 102 4.64 -1.67 -10.95
N LEU A 103 4.69 -0.56 -10.23
CA LEU A 103 5.80 0.39 -10.27
C LEU A 103 6.67 0.21 -9.04
N THR A 104 7.96 0.00 -9.29
CA THR A 104 9.00 -0.15 -8.28
C THR A 104 10.24 0.63 -8.71
N THR A 105 11.42 0.28 -8.18
CA THR A 105 12.70 0.92 -8.45
C THR A 105 12.88 1.32 -9.92
N GLY A 106 13.23 2.58 -10.14
CA GLY A 106 13.36 3.20 -11.47
C GLY A 106 12.07 3.82 -12.01
N SER A 107 10.97 3.75 -11.26
CA SER A 107 9.71 4.44 -11.57
C SER A 107 9.52 5.68 -10.69
N PHE A 108 8.82 6.68 -11.22
CA PHE A 108 8.47 7.89 -10.48
C PHE A 108 6.95 8.07 -10.45
N ILE A 109 6.42 8.48 -9.30
CA ILE A 109 5.00 8.76 -9.11
C ILE A 109 4.84 10.22 -8.74
N THR A 110 3.98 10.93 -9.47
CA THR A 110 3.67 12.33 -9.16
C THR A 110 2.64 12.36 -8.04
N VAL A 111 3.08 12.82 -6.87
CA VAL A 111 2.24 12.98 -5.68
C VAL A 111 1.72 14.42 -5.63
N PRO A 112 0.40 14.64 -5.64
CA PRO A 112 -0.17 15.98 -5.57
C PRO A 112 -0.14 16.58 -4.16
N PRO A 113 -0.28 17.92 -4.02
CA PRO A 113 -0.57 18.59 -2.76
C PRO A 113 -1.75 17.94 -2.03
N PRO A 114 -1.79 17.92 -0.69
CA PRO A 114 -2.89 17.29 0.03
C PRO A 114 -4.25 17.96 -0.21
N GLU A 115 -4.27 19.25 -0.53
CA GLU A 115 -5.47 19.99 -0.92
C GLU A 115 -6.04 19.55 -2.28
N HIS A 116 -5.22 18.98 -3.16
CA HIS A 116 -5.66 18.48 -4.46
C HIS A 116 -6.35 17.13 -4.28
N THR A 117 -7.67 17.14 -4.18
CA THR A 117 -8.48 15.93 -4.11
C THR A 117 -9.25 15.71 -5.41
N ARG A 118 -9.60 14.46 -5.73
CA ARG A 118 -10.44 14.20 -6.90
C ARG A 118 -11.84 14.82 -6.74
N ALA A 119 -12.30 14.98 -5.50
CA ALA A 119 -13.59 15.59 -5.17
C ALA A 119 -13.69 17.05 -5.65
N ILE A 120 -12.56 17.77 -5.74
CA ILE A 120 -12.52 19.14 -6.27
C ILE A 120 -12.25 19.20 -7.78
N GLY A 121 -12.32 18.07 -8.49
CA GLY A 121 -12.21 17.99 -9.94
C GLY A 121 -10.79 18.01 -10.51
N CYS A 122 -9.75 17.93 -9.65
CA CYS A 122 -8.37 17.89 -10.12
C CYS A 122 -8.11 16.62 -10.95
N SER A 123 -7.41 16.77 -12.09
CA SER A 123 -6.93 15.64 -12.89
C SER A 123 -5.95 14.78 -12.11
N LEU A 124 -5.04 15.41 -11.37
CA LEU A 124 -4.15 14.76 -10.41
C LEU A 124 -4.61 15.14 -9.00
N GLY A 125 -5.09 14.16 -8.24
CA GLY A 125 -5.58 14.41 -6.89
C GLY A 125 -5.74 13.15 -6.05
N TRP A 126 -5.79 13.35 -4.74
CA TRP A 126 -6.03 12.30 -3.77
C TRP A 126 -7.46 11.78 -3.87
N ILE A 127 -7.58 10.45 -3.93
CA ILE A 127 -8.82 9.72 -3.68
C ILE A 127 -8.94 9.43 -2.19
N GLN A 128 -7.83 9.00 -1.59
CA GLN A 128 -7.71 8.69 -0.17
C GLN A 128 -6.28 8.91 0.29
N HIS A 129 -6.10 9.55 1.46
CA HIS A 129 -4.77 9.84 2.00
C HIS A 129 -4.15 8.68 2.80
N GLY A 130 -4.91 7.63 3.08
CA GLY A 130 -4.56 6.67 4.13
C GLY A 130 -4.62 7.32 5.52
N ALA A 131 -4.49 6.52 6.57
CA ALA A 131 -4.37 7.03 7.94
C ALA A 131 -2.97 6.71 8.48
N PRO A 132 -2.46 7.42 9.50
CA PRO A 132 -1.21 7.03 10.17
C PRO A 132 -1.27 5.56 10.63
N GLY A 133 -0.26 4.76 10.27
CA GLY A 133 -0.22 3.31 10.47
C GLY A 133 -1.07 2.47 9.50
N ARG A 134 -1.74 3.11 8.55
CA ARG A 134 -2.56 2.51 7.48
C ARG A 134 -2.36 3.27 6.17
N GLU A 135 -1.10 3.60 5.90
CA GLU A 135 -0.71 4.39 4.74
C GLU A 135 -0.67 3.55 3.47
N PHE A 136 -0.46 2.24 3.62
CA PHE A 136 -0.31 1.32 2.51
C PHE A 136 -1.47 0.34 2.43
N THR A 137 -1.93 0.09 1.21
CA THR A 137 -2.84 -1.01 0.95
C THR A 137 -2.03 -2.29 0.92
N SER A 138 -2.45 -3.32 1.66
CA SER A 138 -1.73 -4.59 1.66
C SER A 138 -1.91 -5.30 0.31
N PRO A 139 -0.81 -5.71 -0.37
CA PRO A 139 -0.86 -6.43 -1.65
C PRO A 139 -1.68 -7.72 -1.61
N LEU A 140 -1.70 -8.39 -0.45
CA LEU A 140 -2.46 -9.63 -0.26
C LEU A 140 -3.97 -9.45 -0.46
N PHE A 141 -4.48 -8.23 -0.30
CA PHE A 141 -5.90 -7.91 -0.55
C PHE A 141 -6.11 -7.25 -1.91
N LEU A 142 -5.16 -6.43 -2.37
CA LEU A 142 -5.28 -5.76 -3.66
C LEU A 142 -5.24 -6.78 -4.81
N ARG A 143 -4.35 -7.78 -4.71
CA ARG A 143 -4.07 -8.70 -5.80
C ARG A 143 -5.22 -9.63 -6.17
N PRO A 144 -5.90 -10.33 -5.22
CA PRO A 144 -7.04 -11.17 -5.58
C PRO A 144 -8.16 -10.38 -6.24
N VAL A 145 -8.40 -9.15 -5.77
CA VAL A 145 -9.44 -8.27 -6.32
C VAL A 145 -9.11 -7.91 -7.77
N LEU A 146 -7.86 -7.59 -8.08
CA LEU A 146 -7.42 -7.31 -9.44
C LEU A 146 -7.45 -8.55 -10.33
N ASP A 147 -7.09 -9.71 -9.80
CA ASP A 147 -7.13 -10.99 -10.51
C ASP A 147 -8.56 -11.34 -10.96
N HIS A 148 -9.54 -11.15 -10.07
CA HIS A 148 -10.96 -11.35 -10.37
C HIS A 148 -11.55 -10.37 -11.41
N MET A 149 -10.84 -9.29 -11.75
CA MET A 149 -11.28 -8.30 -12.75
C MET A 149 -10.74 -8.61 -14.16
N THR A 150 -9.90 -9.63 -14.30
CA THR A 150 -9.35 -10.09 -15.58
C THR A 150 -10.35 -11.05 -16.25
N PHE A 151 -11.45 -10.53 -16.79
CA PHE A 151 -12.38 -11.30 -17.64
C PHE A 151 -12.48 -10.70 -19.04
#